data_AF-A0A425HV55-F1
#
_entry.id   AF-A0A425HV55-F1
#
_cell.length_a   1.000
_cell.length_b   1.000
_cell.length_c   1.000
_cell.angle_alpha   90.00
_cell.angle_beta   90.00
_cell.angle_gamma   90.00
#
_symmetry.space_group_name_H-M   'P 1'
#
loop_
_entity.id
_entity.type
_entity.pdbx_description
1 polymer ?
#
loop_
_entity_poly.entity_id
_entity_poly.type
_entity_poly.pdbx_seq_one_letter_code
_entity_poly.pdbx_strand_id
1 'polypeptide(L)'
;MHGRLKKAELAVGAEQRAEQRERVKKGVFLFQHLLDQKQRKCFTPENFASTGKLLEVSPEIAVLWAFRRDMLTHFIHLLKSRTPSTLLTSTAFSSSPYSSSASSPGPSSQAASSSPHSSSSASSP
;
A
#
# COMPACT_ATOMS: atom_id res chain seq x y z
N MET A 1 16.13 6.19 6.16
CA MET A 1 17.43 5.85 6.78
C MET A 1 17.16 4.83 7.88
N HIS A 2 17.41 3.53 7.64
CA HIS A 2 17.27 2.52 8.70
C HIS A 2 18.49 2.65 9.62
N GLY A 3 18.29 2.99 10.89
CA GLY A 3 19.37 3.08 11.88
C GLY A 3 20.17 1.77 11.92
N ARG A 4 21.51 1.87 11.95
CA ARG A 4 22.36 0.69 12.10
C ARG A 4 22.33 0.22 13.55
N LEU A 5 21.64 -0.88 13.80
CA LEU A 5 21.78 -1.60 15.07
C LEU A 5 23.20 -2.18 15.13
N LYS A 6 23.97 -1.76 16.13
CA LYS A 6 25.31 -2.26 16.41
C LYS A 6 25.18 -3.69 16.96
N LYS A 7 25.08 -4.69 16.09
CA LYS A 7 25.20 -6.10 16.47
C LYS A 7 26.61 -6.30 17.02
N ALA A 8 26.71 -6.78 18.26
CA ALA A 8 27.96 -7.33 18.77
C ALA A 8 28.49 -8.33 17.75
N GLU A 9 29.78 -8.21 17.45
CA GLU A 9 30.54 -8.83 16.37
C GLU A 9 30.69 -10.35 16.57
N LEU A 10 29.58 -11.06 16.80
CA LEU A 10 29.53 -12.50 16.60
C LEU A 10 29.39 -12.71 15.10
N ALA A 11 30.55 -12.88 14.48
CA ALA A 11 30.79 -13.31 13.11
C ALA A 11 29.52 -13.77 12.38
N VAL A 12 28.85 -12.87 11.65
CA VAL A 12 27.90 -13.27 10.61
C VAL A 12 28.68 -14.20 9.70
N GLY A 13 28.41 -15.51 9.76
CA GLY A 13 29.20 -16.53 9.10
C GLY A 13 29.44 -16.19 7.63
N ALA A 14 30.59 -16.59 7.08
CA ALA A 14 30.92 -16.34 5.67
C ALA A 14 29.78 -16.76 4.72
N GLU A 15 29.06 -17.82 5.09
CA GLU A 15 27.86 -18.34 4.43
C GLU A 15 26.69 -17.32 4.39
N GLN A 16 26.29 -16.74 5.53
CA GLN A 16 25.22 -15.74 5.58
C GLN A 16 25.57 -14.48 4.78
N ARG A 17 26.85 -14.10 4.76
CA ARG A 17 27.32 -12.99 3.90
C ARG A 17 27.26 -13.34 2.42
N ALA A 18 27.58 -14.57 2.05
CA ALA A 18 27.47 -15.05 0.68
C ALA A 18 26.01 -15.08 0.21
N GLU A 19 25.09 -15.60 1.02
CA GLU A 19 23.65 -15.59 0.74
C GLU A 19 23.10 -14.17 0.60
N GLN A 20 23.52 -13.25 1.47
CA GLN A 20 23.10 -11.86 1.40
C GLN A 20 23.60 -11.20 0.10
N ARG A 21 24.84 -11.49 -0.33
CA ARG A 21 25.37 -11.01 -1.61
C ARG A 21 24.57 -11.57 -2.78
N GLU A 22 24.24 -12.85 -2.77
CA GLU A 22 23.42 -13.48 -3.82
C GLU A 22 22.01 -12.87 -3.88
N ARG A 23 21.38 -12.62 -2.72
CA ARG A 23 20.08 -11.93 -2.65
C ARG A 23 20.16 -10.51 -3.20
N VAL A 24 21.20 -9.75 -2.85
CA VAL A 24 21.42 -8.40 -3.38
C VAL A 24 21.64 -8.47 -4.89
N LYS A 25 22.46 -9.39 -5.39
CA LYS A 25 22.74 -9.56 -6.82
C LYS A 25 21.46 -9.85 -7.61
N LYS A 26 20.62 -10.77 -7.12
CA LYS A 26 19.30 -11.08 -7.70
C LYS A 26 18.37 -9.87 -7.67
N GLY A 27 18.35 -9.14 -6.55
CA GLY A 27 17.54 -7.92 -6.39
C GLY A 27 17.98 -6.80 -7.35
N VAL A 28 19.28 -6.58 -7.49
CA VAL A 28 19.85 -5.59 -8.41
C VAL A 28 19.56 -5.96 -9.87
N PHE A 29 19.74 -7.23 -10.24
CA PHE A 29 19.41 -7.70 -11.58
C PHE A 29 17.92 -7.49 -11.90
N LEU A 30 17.04 -7.88 -10.96
CA LEU A 30 15.61 -7.67 -11.10
C LEU A 30 15.24 -6.19 -11.20
N PHE A 31 15.89 -5.34 -10.41
CA PHE A 31 15.68 -3.90 -10.45
C PHE A 31 16.09 -3.31 -11.80
N GLN A 32 17.25 -3.69 -12.33
CA GLN A 32 17.72 -3.24 -13.63
C GLN A 32 16.76 -3.67 -14.75
N HIS A 33 16.34 -4.95 -14.73
CA HIS A 33 15.33 -5.44 -15.66
C HIS A 33 14.04 -4.60 -15.61
N LEU A 34 13.55 -4.25 -14.43
CA LEU A 34 12.35 -3.42 -14.27
C LEU A 34 12.54 -1.98 -14.79
N LEU A 35 13.74 -1.41 -14.64
CA LEU A 35 14.05 -0.10 -15.22
C LEU A 35 14.03 -0.14 -16.75
N ASP A 36 14.56 -1.20 -17.36
CA ASP A 36 14.54 -1.36 -18.82
C ASP A 36 13.09 -1.53 -19.32
N GLN A 37 12.27 -2.31 -18.61
CA GLN A 37 10.84 -2.48 -18.91
C GLN A 37 10.07 -1.14 -18.78
N LYS A 38 10.41 -0.32 -17.78
CA LYS A 38 9.86 1.03 -17.62
C LYS A 38 10.20 1.91 -18.81
N GLN A 39 11.46 1.93 -19.25
CA GLN A 39 11.89 2.72 -20.41
C GLN A 39 11.13 2.31 -21.68
N ARG A 40 10.88 1.01 -21.85
CA ARG A 40 10.11 0.45 -22.96
C ARG A 40 8.59 0.62 -22.82
N LYS A 41 8.10 1.17 -21.70
CA LYS A 41 6.67 1.29 -21.36
C LYS A 41 5.94 -0.06 -21.42
N CYS A 42 6.62 -1.15 -21.08
CA CYS A 42 6.06 -2.49 -21.09
C CYS A 42 5.28 -2.74 -19.79
N PHE A 43 3.98 -2.41 -19.84
CA PHE A 43 3.07 -2.56 -18.71
C PHE A 43 2.41 -3.95 -18.70
N THR A 44 3.13 -4.96 -18.21
CA THR A 44 2.62 -6.33 -18.06
C THR A 44 2.27 -6.66 -16.60
N PRO A 45 1.30 -7.55 -16.33
CA PRO A 45 0.97 -7.94 -14.96
C PRO A 45 2.15 -8.62 -14.23
N GLU A 46 3.05 -9.29 -14.96
CA GLU A 46 4.26 -9.92 -14.43
C GLU A 46 5.26 -8.88 -13.90
N ASN A 47 5.47 -7.79 -14.65
CA ASN A 47 6.27 -6.64 -14.21
C ASN A 47 5.64 -6.00 -12.96
N PHE A 48 4.32 -5.95 -12.87
CA PHE A 48 3.62 -5.44 -11.69
C PHE A 48 3.81 -6.35 -10.47
N ALA A 49 3.76 -7.68 -10.63
CA ALA A 49 4.03 -8.61 -9.54
C ALA A 49 5.49 -8.54 -9.07
N SER A 50 6.45 -8.45 -9.99
CA SER A 50 7.88 -8.39 -9.66
C SER A 50 8.29 -7.09 -8.96
N THR A 51 7.71 -5.94 -9.32
CA THR A 51 7.90 -4.69 -8.53
C THR A 51 7.45 -4.85 -7.08
N GLY A 52 6.41 -5.67 -6.82
CA GLY A 52 5.92 -5.94 -5.48
C GLY A 52 6.93 -6.70 -4.62
N LYS A 53 7.54 -7.74 -5.18
CA LYS A 53 8.59 -8.52 -4.50
C LYS A 53 9.79 -7.65 -4.09
N LEU A 54 10.13 -6.66 -4.89
CA LEU A 54 11.26 -5.77 -4.62
C LEU A 54 10.91 -4.70 -3.57
N LEU A 55 9.69 -4.19 -3.60
CA LEU A 55 9.19 -3.22 -2.63
C LEU A 55 8.94 -3.83 -1.25
N GLU A 56 8.63 -5.13 -1.17
CA GLU A 56 8.54 -5.85 0.11
C GLU A 56 9.88 -5.87 0.84
N VAL A 57 10.99 -5.98 0.09
CA VAL A 57 12.35 -5.96 0.63
C VAL A 57 12.84 -4.52 0.87
N SER A 58 12.48 -3.59 -0.01
CA SER A 58 12.91 -2.19 0.06
C SER A 58 11.78 -1.26 -0.39
N PRO A 59 10.91 -0.83 0.53
CA PRO A 59 9.75 0.01 0.20
C PRO A 59 10.13 1.44 -0.16
N GLU A 60 11.36 1.86 0.13
CA GLU A 60 11.87 3.21 -0.06
C GLU A 60 12.22 3.55 -1.52
N ILE A 61 12.08 2.58 -2.44
CA ILE A 61 12.44 2.77 -3.84
C ILE A 61 11.32 3.53 -4.57
N ALA A 62 11.35 4.86 -4.49
CA ALA A 62 10.35 5.76 -5.08
C ALA A 62 10.11 5.52 -6.59
N VAL A 63 11.16 5.14 -7.34
CA VAL A 63 11.08 4.89 -8.79
C VAL A 63 10.13 3.73 -9.11
N LEU A 64 10.09 2.68 -8.27
CA LEU A 64 9.21 1.54 -8.46
C LEU A 64 7.75 1.90 -8.15
N TRP A 65 7.52 2.72 -7.12
CA TRP A 65 6.18 3.24 -6.83
C TRP A 65 5.65 4.11 -7.97
N ALA A 66 6.48 4.97 -8.55
CA ALA A 66 6.11 5.72 -9.75
C ALA A 66 5.74 4.76 -10.89
N PHE A 67 6.57 3.76 -11.17
CA PHE A 67 6.30 2.78 -12.22
C PHE A 67 5.00 1.99 -11.98
N ARG A 68 4.71 1.57 -10.74
CA ARG A 68 3.44 0.90 -10.40
C ARG A 68 2.23 1.79 -10.68
N ARG A 69 2.31 3.10 -10.36
CA ARG A 69 1.23 4.05 -10.65
C ARG A 69 1.00 4.21 -12.15
N ASP A 70 2.08 4.27 -12.94
CA ASP A 70 2.00 4.33 -14.39
C ASP A 70 1.31 3.07 -14.96
N MET A 71 1.67 1.88 -14.47
CA MET A 71 1.03 0.61 -14.84
C MET A 71 -0.45 0.56 -14.50
N LEU A 72 -0.83 0.96 -13.28
CA LEU A 72 -2.24 0.99 -12.86
C LEU A 72 -3.05 1.95 -13.74
N THR A 73 -2.48 3.12 -14.05
CA THR A 73 -3.12 4.08 -14.96
C THR A 73 -3.35 3.47 -16.34
N HIS A 74 -2.34 2.79 -16.89
CA HIS A 74 -2.48 2.08 -18.17
C HIS A 74 -3.54 0.98 -18.12
N PHE A 75 -3.58 0.16 -17.07
CA PHE A 75 -4.59 -0.89 -16.93
C PHE A 75 -6.01 -0.32 -16.82
N ILE A 76 -6.22 0.77 -16.09
CA ILE A 76 -7.52 1.44 -15.98
C ILE A 76 -7.96 1.98 -17.34
N HIS A 77 -7.07 2.62 -18.10
CA HIS A 77 -7.39 3.09 -19.46
C HIS A 77 -7.73 1.93 -20.39
N LEU A 78 -6.99 0.82 -20.32
CA LEU A 78 -7.25 -0.36 -21.11
C LEU A 78 -8.64 -0.95 -20.80
N LEU A 79 -8.99 -1.05 -19.52
CA LEU A 79 -10.31 -1.52 -19.07
C LEU A 79 -11.44 -0.61 -19.58
N LYS A 80 -11.28 0.71 -19.49
CA LYS A 80 -12.26 1.69 -20.01
C LYS A 80 -12.40 1.61 -21.53
N SER A 81 -11.32 1.37 -22.27
CA SER A 81 -11.37 1.24 -23.73
C SER A 81 -12.00 -0.07 -24.20
N ARG A 82 -11.97 -1.11 -23.35
CA ARG A 82 -12.50 -2.44 -23.64
C ARG A 82 -13.97 -2.64 -23.28
N THR A 83 -14.62 -1.71 -22.60
CA THR A 83 -16.09 -1.74 -22.48
C THR A 83 -16.68 -1.16 -23.76
N PRO A 84 -17.15 -1.98 -24.72
CA PRO A 84 -18.01 -1.44 -25.76
C PRO A 84 -19.22 -0.82 -25.06
N SER A 85 -19.56 0.39 -25.47
CA SER A 85 -20.80 1.07 -25.14
C SER A 85 -21.99 0.30 -25.74
N THR A 86 -22.28 -0.88 -25.21
CA THR A 86 -23.51 -1.61 -25.47
C THR A 86 -24.26 -1.59 -24.15
N LEU A 87 -25.13 -0.60 -23.98
CA LEU A 87 -26.42 -0.65 -23.27
C LEU A 87 -27.01 0.76 -23.25
N LEU A 88 -27.51 1.18 -24.42
CA LEU A 88 -28.76 1.95 -24.44
C LEU A 88 -29.87 0.99 -24.02
N THR A 89 -30.19 0.94 -22.73
CA THR A 89 -31.49 0.46 -22.27
C THR A 89 -32.09 1.54 -21.38
N SER A 90 -32.88 2.40 -22.02
CA SER A 90 -33.93 3.17 -21.37
C SER A 90 -34.90 2.20 -20.71
N THR A 91 -34.73 1.94 -19.42
CA THR A 91 -35.84 1.56 -18.55
C THR A 91 -36.12 2.77 -17.68
N ALA A 92 -37.14 3.53 -18.09
CA ALA A 92 -37.78 4.55 -17.28
C ALA A 92 -38.14 3.92 -15.92
N PHE A 93 -37.41 4.29 -14.87
CA PHE A 93 -37.86 4.03 -13.51
C PHE A 93 -38.98 5.01 -13.23
N SER A 94 -40.19 4.50 -13.43
CA SER A 94 -41.47 5.14 -13.18
C SER A 94 -41.46 5.76 -11.77
N SER A 95 -41.60 7.08 -11.75
CA SER A 95 -41.95 7.85 -10.58
C SER A 95 -43.19 7.28 -9.89
N SER A 96 -43.12 7.08 -8.57
CA SER A 96 -44.31 7.18 -7.74
C SER A 96 -43.99 7.93 -6.43
N PRO A 97 -44.79 8.96 -6.07
CA PRO A 97 -44.54 9.85 -4.96
C PRO A 97 -45.30 9.44 -3.69
N TYR A 98 -44.64 9.46 -2.53
CA TYR A 98 -45.29 9.72 -1.23
C TYR A 98 -44.20 10.12 -0.22
N SER A 99 -44.02 11.41 0.06
CA SER A 99 -44.70 12.20 1.10
C SER A 99 -44.42 11.78 2.55
N SER A 100 -43.49 12.55 3.14
CA SER A 100 -43.63 13.23 4.44
C SER A 100 -43.55 12.42 5.74
N SER A 101 -42.49 12.68 6.50
CA SER A 101 -42.65 13.44 7.76
C SER A 101 -41.29 13.92 8.27
N ALA A 102 -41.28 15.20 8.61
CA ALA A 102 -40.15 15.96 9.12
C ALA A 102 -39.73 15.50 10.52
N SER A 103 -38.44 15.64 10.85
CA SER A 103 -37.96 16.25 12.11
C SER A 103 -36.42 16.36 12.09
N SER A 104 -35.91 17.59 11.98
CA SER A 104 -34.60 18.01 12.52
C SER A 104 -34.77 18.30 14.03
N PRO A 105 -33.76 18.73 14.81
CA PRO A 105 -32.30 18.63 14.76
C PRO A 105 -31.72 18.02 16.07
N GLY A 106 -30.40 17.92 16.23
CA GLY A 106 -29.80 17.76 17.57
C GLY A 106 -28.27 17.73 17.64
N PRO A 107 -27.62 18.82 18.10
CA PRO A 107 -26.29 18.78 18.70
C PRO A 107 -26.39 18.94 20.24
N SER A 108 -25.63 18.17 21.02
CA SER A 108 -25.17 18.42 22.43
C SER A 108 -24.68 17.09 23.04
N SER A 109 -23.43 16.90 23.46
CA SER A 109 -22.73 17.45 24.64
C SER A 109 -23.25 16.92 25.99
N GLN A 110 -22.44 16.06 26.65
CA GLN A 110 -22.19 15.94 28.10
C GLN A 110 -21.29 14.69 28.32
N ALA A 111 -20.06 14.78 28.85
CA ALA A 111 -19.60 15.21 30.18
C ALA A 111 -19.69 14.11 31.26
N ALA A 112 -18.70 14.15 32.16
CA ALA A 112 -18.47 13.38 33.39
C ALA A 112 -17.79 12.00 33.21
N SER A 113 -16.50 11.82 33.51
CA SER A 113 -15.74 11.95 34.78
C SER A 113 -16.04 10.83 35.79
N SER A 114 -15.06 9.94 35.99
CA SER A 114 -14.76 9.32 37.30
C SER A 114 -13.48 8.45 37.24
N SER A 115 -12.33 9.04 37.57
CA SER A 115 -11.35 8.40 38.48
C SER A 115 -11.95 8.46 39.91
N PRO A 116 -11.55 7.69 40.94
CA PRO A 116 -10.18 7.29 41.34
C PRO A 116 -10.14 5.78 41.75
N HIS A 117 -9.15 5.14 42.37
CA HIS A 117 -8.17 5.49 43.39
C HIS A 117 -7.23 4.26 43.61
N SER A 118 -5.97 4.55 43.95
CA SER A 118 -5.17 3.87 44.99
C SER A 118 -4.76 2.39 44.82
N SER A 119 -3.55 1.94 45.15
CA SER A 119 -2.38 2.58 45.78
C SER A 119 -1.28 1.51 45.99
N SER A 120 -0.04 1.99 46.18
CA SER A 120 1.01 1.41 47.05
C SER A 120 1.87 0.26 46.46
N SER A 121 3.20 0.19 46.66
CA SER A 121 4.19 1.06 47.33
C SER A 121 5.59 0.49 47.10
N ALA A 122 6.58 1.39 46.94
CA ALA A 122 7.95 1.40 47.50
C ALA A 122 8.93 0.22 47.17
N SER A 123 10.26 0.34 47.08
CA SER A 123 11.30 1.26 47.57
C SER A 123 12.56 0.99 46.70
N SER A 124 13.17 1.97 46.02
CA SER A 124 14.29 2.84 46.46
C SER A 124 15.71 2.28 46.16
N PRO A 125 16.73 3.16 46.01
CA PRO A 125 17.95 2.94 45.22
C PRO A 125 19.12 2.25 45.93
#